data_AF-E8U3Q2-F1
#
_entry.id   AF-E8U3Q2-F1
#
_cell.length_a   1.000
_cell.length_b   1.000
_cell.length_c   1.000
_cell.angle_alpha   90.00
_cell.angle_beta   90.00
_cell.angle_gamma   90.00
#
_symmetry.space_group_name_H-M   'P 1'
#
loop_
_entity.id
_entity.type
_entity.pdbx_description
1 polymer ?
#
loop_
_entity_poly.entity_id
_entity_poly.type
_entity_poly.pdbx_seq_one_letter_code
_entity_poly.pdbx_strand_id
1 'polypeptide(L)'
;MTFKRTAPGLLLPALLAACTTPTGTTPPPTTGNFTEPAAPIATSAVDTRNAPAITADVNADLLAVLSPANLDADTLAAFAAFSLTGSAFPSQPQSLNPQALGRTLAAALAAGRTPTHATSVSVTPNVPLPTGTTRRAANGQITRTATPTDGLVYIDDSTGTTATIEWRVSGAPTTSLTLIGEQGTYSVELPTRARLNVTRGTGRDLQRLAHADFTLAPGACLSSTGPDALTLNAWAGRESEPAARLNVQYAWANSGVTFAVDASLRGTQHNARAKLNVALNGTTTNRCDPNTLTFTPSAVSVNADVTLPKHNAQVSLDVRGLKNIVLSGDTLTAQNPFARIEGQVRGLVDLDGARAASAWGSLQDGPDADLTPGDQVTVRYVRDGAVVTTTLQDLLK
;
A
#
# COMPACT_ATOMS: atom_id res chain seq x y z
N MET A 1 36.37 -10.48 -0.93
CA MET A 1 36.77 -9.12 -1.37
C MET A 1 35.68 -8.14 -0.95
N THR A 2 36.06 -6.97 -0.45
CA THR A 2 35.15 -6.01 0.17
C THR A 2 34.58 -5.07 -0.90
N PHE A 3 33.34 -5.29 -1.34
CA PHE A 3 32.70 -4.40 -2.31
C PHE A 3 32.32 -3.06 -1.64
N LYS A 4 32.95 -1.98 -2.11
CA LYS A 4 32.61 -0.61 -1.71
C LYS A 4 31.24 -0.25 -2.28
N ARG A 5 30.33 0.20 -1.41
CA ARG A 5 29.09 0.87 -1.81
C ARG A 5 29.42 2.26 -2.35
N THR A 6 28.93 2.59 -3.54
CA THR A 6 28.85 3.96 -4.06
C THR A 6 27.49 4.16 -4.72
N ALA A 7 26.71 5.12 -4.23
CA ALA A 7 25.42 5.49 -4.83
C ALA A 7 25.65 6.21 -6.16
N PRO A 8 24.81 5.92 -7.17
CA PRO A 8 23.82 6.92 -7.54
C PRO A 8 22.45 6.33 -7.96
N GLY A 9 22.04 5.18 -7.40
CA GLY A 9 20.78 4.51 -7.78
C GLY A 9 19.53 4.92 -6.97
N LEU A 10 19.58 5.96 -6.12
CA LEU A 10 18.60 6.12 -5.02
C LEU A 10 17.38 7.02 -5.27
N LEU A 11 17.29 7.78 -6.37
CA LEU A 11 16.09 8.60 -6.64
C LEU A 11 14.85 7.75 -6.95
N LEU A 12 14.98 6.72 -7.79
CA LEU A 12 13.88 5.80 -8.10
C LEU A 12 13.42 5.04 -6.84
N PRO A 13 14.30 4.36 -6.07
CA PRO A 13 13.92 3.67 -4.84
C PRO A 13 13.35 4.58 -3.75
N ALA A 14 13.79 5.83 -3.63
CA ALA A 14 13.24 6.77 -2.64
C ALA A 14 11.83 7.26 -3.03
N LEU A 15 11.58 7.55 -4.31
CA LEU A 15 10.24 7.84 -4.83
C LEU A 15 9.33 6.58 -4.75
N LEU A 16 9.89 5.39 -5.00
CA LEU A 16 9.20 4.10 -4.83
C LEU A 16 8.97 3.71 -3.34
N ALA A 17 9.68 4.32 -2.39
CA ALA A 17 9.44 4.11 -0.96
C ALA A 17 8.21 4.89 -0.43
N ALA A 18 7.75 5.92 -1.15
CA ALA A 18 6.47 6.57 -0.92
C ALA A 18 5.29 5.86 -1.63
N CYS A 19 5.57 4.86 -2.46
CA CYS A 19 4.57 4.15 -3.26
C CYS A 19 3.87 3.04 -2.46
N THR A 20 2.97 3.43 -1.55
CA THR A 20 1.97 2.52 -0.99
C THR A 20 0.52 2.96 -1.26
N THR A 21 0.13 2.93 -2.55
CA THR A 21 -1.23 2.59 -3.08
C THR A 21 -2.20 3.85 -3.30
N PRO A 22 -3.30 3.90 -4.14
CA PRO A 22 -4.39 4.98 -4.25
C PRO A 22 -5.95 4.65 -4.12
N THR A 23 -6.89 4.97 -5.02
CA THR A 23 -8.28 4.42 -5.06
C THR A 23 -9.00 4.84 -6.34
N GLY A 24 -10.01 4.07 -6.72
CA GLY A 24 -11.16 4.57 -7.48
C GLY A 24 -11.07 4.38 -8.99
N THR A 25 -11.94 3.51 -9.49
CA THR A 25 -12.25 3.23 -10.90
C THR A 25 -11.14 2.57 -11.72
N THR A 26 -11.54 1.59 -12.55
CA THR A 26 -10.70 1.07 -13.62
C THR A 26 -10.19 2.26 -14.44
N PRO A 27 -8.87 2.47 -14.57
CA PRO A 27 -8.39 3.44 -15.55
C PRO A 27 -8.99 3.04 -16.90
N PRO A 28 -9.54 3.97 -17.70
CA PRO A 28 -9.79 3.64 -19.09
C PRO A 28 -8.45 3.13 -19.66
N PRO A 29 -8.43 2.02 -20.44
CA PRO A 29 -7.20 1.60 -21.09
C PRO A 29 -6.67 2.83 -21.80
N THR A 30 -5.42 3.21 -21.54
CA THR A 30 -4.88 4.49 -22.03
C THR A 30 -4.77 4.42 -23.56
N THR A 31 -5.85 4.80 -24.23
CA THR A 31 -6.03 4.81 -25.69
C THR A 31 -5.26 5.94 -26.36
N GLY A 32 -4.58 6.78 -25.57
CA GLY A 32 -3.45 7.55 -26.06
C GLY A 32 -2.43 6.63 -26.70
N ASN A 33 -1.93 7.04 -27.87
CA ASN A 33 -0.91 6.30 -28.59
C ASN A 33 0.26 5.99 -27.64
N PHE A 34 0.66 4.72 -27.60
CA PHE A 34 1.84 4.33 -26.83
C PHE A 34 3.06 4.86 -27.58
N THR A 35 3.51 6.05 -27.19
CA THR A 35 4.52 6.84 -27.89
C THR A 35 5.67 7.18 -26.97
N GLU A 36 6.83 7.38 -27.59
CA GLU A 36 8.04 7.80 -26.90
C GLU A 36 7.79 9.08 -26.09
N PRO A 37 8.09 9.07 -24.77
CA PRO A 37 7.97 10.24 -23.94
C PRO A 37 8.98 11.31 -24.33
N ALA A 38 8.56 12.57 -24.24
CA ALA A 38 9.47 13.70 -24.32
C ALA A 38 10.60 13.57 -23.29
N ALA A 39 11.84 13.78 -23.75
CA ALA A 39 13.02 13.76 -22.92
C ALA A 39 13.02 14.92 -21.89
N PRO A 40 13.74 14.77 -20.77
CA PRO A 40 14.11 15.88 -19.88
C PRO A 40 14.72 17.06 -20.63
N ILE A 41 14.40 18.29 -20.22
CA ILE A 41 14.99 19.52 -20.76
C ILE A 41 16.06 20.02 -19.79
N ALA A 42 17.32 20.09 -20.25
CA ALA A 42 18.49 20.41 -19.43
C ALA A 42 18.37 21.66 -18.54
N THR A 43 17.63 22.68 -18.99
CA THR A 43 17.49 23.98 -18.29
C THR A 43 16.36 24.03 -17.27
N SER A 44 15.48 23.03 -17.21
CA SER A 44 14.30 23.02 -16.31
C SER A 44 14.15 21.74 -15.52
N ALA A 45 14.72 20.63 -15.98
CA ALA A 45 14.72 19.36 -15.27
C ALA A 45 15.75 19.36 -14.13
N VAL A 46 15.45 18.58 -13.09
CA VAL A 46 16.35 18.40 -11.94
C VAL A 46 17.62 17.65 -12.36
N ASP A 47 18.78 18.26 -12.11
CA ASP A 47 20.09 17.59 -12.20
C ASP A 47 20.17 16.49 -11.13
N THR A 48 20.41 15.26 -11.56
CA THR A 48 20.52 14.07 -10.69
C THR A 48 21.59 14.17 -9.60
N ARG A 49 22.56 15.08 -9.70
CA ARG A 49 23.50 15.37 -8.59
C ARG A 49 22.81 15.99 -7.37
N ASN A 50 21.67 16.66 -7.56
CA ASN A 50 20.87 17.24 -6.49
C ASN A 50 19.96 16.20 -5.79
N ALA A 51 19.93 14.96 -6.28
CA ALA A 51 19.19 13.84 -5.69
C ALA A 51 19.28 13.72 -4.15
N PRO A 52 20.48 13.81 -3.52
CA PRO A 52 20.59 13.61 -2.07
C PRO A 52 19.99 14.78 -1.28
N ALA A 53 20.10 16.01 -1.80
CA ALA A 53 19.52 17.19 -1.20
C ALA A 53 17.99 17.12 -1.26
N ILE A 54 17.42 16.81 -2.43
CA ILE A 54 15.97 16.66 -2.61
C ILE A 54 15.41 15.54 -1.74
N THR A 55 16.13 14.42 -1.60
CA THR A 55 15.71 13.34 -0.68
C THR A 55 15.73 13.79 0.79
N ALA A 56 16.70 14.61 1.19
CA ALA A 56 16.75 15.20 2.53
C ALA A 56 15.61 16.21 2.78
N ASP A 57 15.31 17.06 1.79
CA ASP A 57 14.20 18.02 1.83
C ASP A 57 12.84 17.32 1.88
N VAL A 58 12.62 16.31 1.04
CA VAL A 58 11.41 15.45 1.07
C VAL A 58 11.22 14.79 2.43
N ASN A 59 12.30 14.27 3.04
CA ASN A 59 12.23 13.69 4.37
C ASN A 59 11.92 14.73 5.46
N ALA A 60 12.52 15.93 5.38
CA ALA A 60 12.22 17.03 6.30
C ALA A 60 10.76 17.51 6.18
N ASP A 61 10.25 17.62 4.95
CA ASP A 61 8.87 17.97 4.64
C ASP A 61 7.88 16.93 5.18
N LEU A 62 8.17 15.63 4.99
CA LEU A 62 7.35 14.54 5.52
C LEU A 62 7.30 14.57 7.06
N LEU A 63 8.44 14.79 7.72
CA LEU A 63 8.51 14.94 9.17
C LEU A 63 7.77 16.20 9.67
N ALA A 64 7.83 17.31 8.93
CA ALA A 64 7.11 18.54 9.26
C ALA A 64 5.59 18.35 9.11
N VAL A 65 5.15 17.65 8.05
CA VAL A 65 3.75 17.30 7.80
C VAL A 65 3.18 16.40 8.91
N LEU A 66 3.93 15.37 9.31
CA LEU A 66 3.54 14.41 10.36
C LEU A 66 3.76 14.91 11.78
N SER A 67 4.38 16.08 11.96
CA SER A 67 4.65 16.68 13.27
C SER A 67 3.34 16.93 14.04
N PRO A 68 3.25 16.55 15.33
CA PRO A 68 2.09 16.88 16.16
C PRO A 68 1.76 18.38 16.21
N ALA A 69 2.75 19.26 16.03
CA ALA A 69 2.54 20.71 15.98
C ALA A 69 1.83 21.20 14.69
N ASN A 70 1.85 20.40 13.62
CA ASN A 70 1.13 20.67 12.38
C ASN A 70 -0.32 20.13 12.41
N LEU A 71 -0.70 19.36 13.42
CA LEU A 71 -2.01 18.72 13.53
C LEU A 71 -2.93 19.50 14.50
N ASP A 72 -4.21 19.57 14.17
CA ASP A 72 -5.21 20.14 15.08
C ASP A 72 -5.55 19.16 16.23
N ALA A 73 -6.19 19.69 17.27
CA ALA A 73 -6.50 18.96 18.50
C ALA A 73 -7.50 17.80 18.33
N ASP A 74 -8.31 17.79 17.27
CA ASP A 74 -9.25 16.71 16.97
C ASP A 74 -8.56 15.58 16.19
N THR A 75 -7.66 15.95 15.28
CA THR A 75 -6.79 15.00 14.55
C THR A 75 -5.80 14.30 15.48
N LEU A 76 -5.17 15.03 16.40
CA LEU A 76 -4.32 14.44 17.45
C LEU A 76 -5.10 13.48 18.35
N ALA A 77 -6.33 13.84 18.71
CA ALA A 77 -7.20 13.01 19.53
C ALA A 77 -7.64 11.73 18.82
N ALA A 78 -7.96 11.81 17.53
CA ALA A 78 -8.22 10.66 16.69
C ALA A 78 -7.03 9.70 16.66
N PHE A 79 -5.81 10.19 16.37
CA PHE A 79 -4.61 9.35 16.36
C PHE A 79 -4.29 8.75 17.74
N ALA A 80 -4.48 9.49 18.83
CA ALA A 80 -4.37 8.94 20.18
C ALA A 80 -5.38 7.81 20.42
N ALA A 81 -6.63 7.95 19.94
CA ALA A 81 -7.66 6.91 20.06
C ALA A 81 -7.30 5.62 19.32
N PHE A 82 -6.66 5.70 18.14
CA PHE A 82 -6.16 4.51 17.44
C PHE A 82 -5.14 3.73 18.27
N SER A 83 -4.27 4.41 19.04
CA SER A 83 -3.32 3.74 19.95
C SER A 83 -3.98 2.99 21.11
N LEU A 84 -5.20 3.37 21.52
CA LEU A 84 -5.94 2.73 22.61
C LEU A 84 -6.48 1.34 22.22
N THR A 85 -6.65 1.07 20.93
CA THR A 85 -7.21 -0.21 20.44
C THR A 85 -6.22 -1.38 20.53
N GLY A 86 -4.99 -1.15 20.98
CA GLY A 86 -3.97 -2.19 21.15
C GLY A 86 -3.39 -2.76 19.85
N SER A 87 -3.87 -2.27 18.70
CA SER A 87 -3.31 -2.59 17.40
C SER A 87 -1.94 -1.90 17.24
N ALA A 88 -0.87 -2.68 17.36
CA ALA A 88 0.42 -2.23 16.89
C ALA A 88 0.31 -1.98 15.38
N PHE A 89 0.53 -0.74 14.95
CA PHE A 89 0.87 -0.48 13.55
C PHE A 89 2.03 -1.43 13.19
N PRO A 90 1.99 -2.13 12.04
CA PRO A 90 3.07 -3.03 11.65
C PRO A 90 4.36 -2.21 11.49
N SER A 91 5.25 -2.34 12.46
CA SER A 91 6.41 -1.47 12.66
C SER A 91 7.58 -1.78 11.73
N GLN A 92 7.38 -2.68 10.76
CA GLN A 92 8.35 -3.01 9.72
C GLN A 92 7.66 -3.29 8.37
N PRO A 93 8.07 -2.61 7.28
CA PRO A 93 7.65 -2.94 5.93
C PRO A 93 8.41 -4.19 5.44
N GLN A 94 7.90 -5.39 5.73
CA GLN A 94 8.46 -6.62 5.18
C GLN A 94 7.88 -6.91 3.78
N SER A 95 8.77 -6.88 2.79
CA SER A 95 8.63 -7.34 1.38
C SER A 95 7.31 -7.03 0.64
N LEU A 96 7.39 -6.12 -0.33
CA LEU A 96 6.31 -5.74 -1.26
C LEU A 96 6.02 -6.83 -2.33
N ASN A 97 5.53 -8.00 -1.90
CA ASN A 97 4.89 -9.01 -2.75
C ASN A 97 3.36 -8.90 -2.56
N PRO A 98 2.50 -8.91 -3.60
CA PRO A 98 1.04 -8.87 -3.44
C PRO A 98 0.47 -9.94 -2.48
N GLN A 99 1.02 -11.16 -2.49
CA GLN A 99 0.68 -12.21 -1.53
C GLN A 99 1.16 -11.88 -0.11
N ALA A 100 2.36 -11.30 0.02
CA ALA A 100 2.91 -10.86 1.31
C ALA A 100 2.13 -9.66 1.86
N LEU A 101 1.58 -8.78 1.02
CA LEU A 101 0.69 -7.71 1.42
C LEU A 101 -0.68 -8.24 1.85
N GLY A 102 -1.28 -9.16 1.09
CA GLY A 102 -2.53 -9.82 1.50
C GLY A 102 -2.35 -10.55 2.84
N ARG A 103 -1.22 -11.25 3.00
CA ARG A 103 -0.82 -11.89 4.27
C ARG A 103 -0.47 -10.89 5.37
N THR A 104 0.17 -9.76 5.08
CA THR A 104 0.53 -8.73 6.07
C THR A 104 -0.69 -7.94 6.54
N LEU A 105 -1.63 -7.66 5.65
CA LEU A 105 -2.91 -7.03 6.01
C LEU A 105 -3.78 -8.01 6.82
N ALA A 106 -3.85 -9.27 6.40
CA ALA A 106 -4.48 -10.33 7.20
C ALA A 106 -3.80 -10.55 8.56
N ALA A 107 -2.46 -10.55 8.59
CA ALA A 107 -1.67 -10.70 9.80
C ALA A 107 -1.75 -9.46 10.70
N ALA A 108 -1.92 -8.26 10.16
CA ALA A 108 -2.18 -7.03 10.93
C ALA A 108 -3.59 -7.04 11.53
N LEU A 109 -4.59 -7.54 10.79
CA LEU A 109 -5.94 -7.80 11.31
C LEU A 109 -5.94 -8.91 12.40
N ALA A 110 -4.97 -9.82 12.36
CA ALA A 110 -4.74 -10.87 13.35
C ALA A 110 -3.65 -10.54 14.40
N ALA A 111 -2.98 -9.38 14.31
CA ALA A 111 -1.82 -9.06 15.13
C ALA A 111 -2.24 -8.81 16.58
N GLY A 112 -1.51 -9.39 17.52
CA GLY A 112 -1.88 -9.41 18.95
C GLY A 112 -2.82 -10.55 19.34
N ARG A 113 -3.07 -11.54 18.47
CA ARG A 113 -3.96 -12.70 18.74
C ARG A 113 -3.27 -14.06 18.74
N THR A 114 -1.95 -14.12 18.96
CA THR A 114 -1.25 -15.38 19.21
C THR A 114 -1.73 -16.01 20.52
N PRO A 115 -2.22 -17.28 20.53
CA PRO A 115 -2.66 -17.92 21.76
C PRO A 115 -1.48 -18.17 22.70
N THR A 116 -1.49 -17.54 23.88
CA THR A 116 -0.56 -17.89 24.96
C THR A 116 -1.03 -19.18 25.63
N HIS A 117 -0.43 -20.30 25.24
CA HIS A 117 -0.61 -21.66 25.76
C HIS A 117 -2.01 -22.29 25.61
N ALA A 118 -2.08 -23.35 24.79
CA ALA A 118 -3.07 -24.42 24.95
C ALA A 118 -2.38 -25.77 24.73
N THR A 119 -2.33 -26.59 25.79
CA THR A 119 -1.80 -27.95 25.73
C THR A 119 -2.75 -28.90 25.01
N SER A 120 -2.24 -29.55 23.96
CA SER A 120 -2.63 -30.91 23.53
C SER A 120 -4.14 -31.22 23.36
N VAL A 121 -4.81 -30.58 22.41
CA VAL A 121 -5.88 -31.22 21.60
C VAL A 121 -5.78 -30.68 20.17
N SER A 122 -5.83 -31.54 19.15
CA SER A 122 -5.79 -31.14 17.73
C SER A 122 -7.13 -30.57 17.24
N VAL A 123 -7.56 -29.46 17.83
CA VAL A 123 -8.66 -28.62 17.32
C VAL A 123 -8.04 -27.37 16.73
N THR A 124 -8.24 -27.12 15.44
CA THR A 124 -7.92 -25.84 14.78
C THR A 124 -8.54 -24.69 15.59
N PRO A 125 -7.76 -23.87 16.31
CA PRO A 125 -8.33 -22.84 17.16
C PRO A 125 -9.08 -21.83 16.29
N ASN A 126 -10.35 -21.54 16.61
CA ASN A 126 -11.09 -20.46 15.97
C ASN A 126 -10.97 -19.20 16.84
N VAL A 127 -10.39 -18.15 16.28
CA VAL A 127 -10.20 -16.85 16.91
C VAL A 127 -11.34 -15.94 16.43
N PRO A 128 -12.41 -15.74 17.25
CA PRO A 128 -13.53 -14.91 16.85
C PRO A 128 -13.16 -13.42 16.78
N LEU A 129 -14.06 -12.62 16.23
CA LEU A 129 -13.95 -11.17 16.31
C LEU A 129 -14.09 -10.72 17.78
N PRO A 130 -13.26 -9.77 18.23
CA PRO A 130 -13.26 -9.33 19.61
C PRO A 130 -14.53 -8.53 19.91
N THR A 131 -15.16 -8.83 21.04
CA THR A 131 -16.42 -8.21 21.46
C THR A 131 -16.32 -7.61 22.85
N GLY A 132 -17.35 -6.86 23.25
CA GLY A 132 -17.44 -6.25 24.56
C GLY A 132 -16.99 -4.79 24.61
N THR A 133 -16.95 -4.24 25.82
CA THR A 133 -16.44 -2.90 26.09
C THR A 133 -15.22 -2.99 26.98
N THR A 134 -14.14 -2.29 26.63
CA THR A 134 -12.99 -2.01 27.50
C THR A 134 -13.00 -0.54 27.87
N ARG A 135 -13.13 -0.23 29.16
CA ARG A 135 -13.15 1.15 29.67
C ARG A 135 -11.93 1.42 30.55
N ARG A 136 -11.13 2.42 30.17
CA ARG A 136 -10.07 3.01 30.98
C ARG A 136 -10.64 4.21 31.73
N ALA A 137 -10.70 4.12 33.05
CA ALA A 137 -11.05 5.23 33.92
C ALA A 137 -9.90 6.23 34.04
N ALA A 138 -10.20 7.48 34.40
CA ALA A 138 -9.21 8.55 34.52
C ALA A 138 -8.12 8.29 35.58
N ASN A 139 -8.37 7.38 36.54
CA ASN A 139 -7.39 6.91 37.51
C ASN A 139 -6.50 5.75 36.99
N GLY A 140 -6.59 5.41 35.70
CA GLY A 140 -5.85 4.31 35.07
C GLY A 140 -6.47 2.91 35.24
N GLN A 141 -7.54 2.75 36.01
CA GLN A 141 -8.20 1.46 36.16
C GLN A 141 -8.85 1.01 34.84
N ILE A 142 -8.66 -0.25 34.48
CA ILE A 142 -9.27 -0.86 33.30
C ILE A 142 -10.40 -1.79 33.75
N THR A 143 -11.60 -1.54 33.23
CA THR A 143 -12.78 -2.39 33.41
C THR A 143 -13.18 -2.98 32.06
N ARG A 144 -13.79 -4.17 32.07
CA ARG A 144 -14.24 -4.88 30.85
C ARG A 144 -15.65 -5.43 31.05
N THR A 145 -16.49 -5.33 30.03
CA THR A 145 -17.83 -5.94 29.98
C THR A 145 -17.99 -6.74 28.69
N ALA A 146 -18.82 -7.79 28.72
CA ALA A 146 -19.03 -8.68 27.58
C ALA A 146 -19.94 -8.10 26.47
N THR A 147 -20.57 -6.95 26.72
CA THR A 147 -21.44 -6.24 25.76
C THR A 147 -20.70 -5.04 25.14
N PRO A 148 -20.94 -4.71 23.85
CA PRO A 148 -21.82 -5.41 22.89
C PRO A 148 -21.24 -6.74 22.37
N THR A 149 -22.07 -7.64 21.86
CA THR A 149 -21.68 -9.01 21.45
C THR A 149 -21.37 -9.16 19.95
N ASP A 150 -21.47 -8.07 19.19
CA ASP A 150 -21.33 -7.98 17.73
C ASP A 150 -20.36 -6.87 17.29
N GLY A 151 -19.78 -6.18 18.27
CA GLY A 151 -18.85 -5.06 18.09
C GLY A 151 -17.92 -4.93 19.30
N LEU A 152 -16.95 -4.04 19.19
CA LEU A 152 -15.96 -3.73 20.21
C LEU A 152 -16.01 -2.25 20.55
N VAL A 153 -16.05 -1.91 21.84
CA VAL A 153 -16.05 -0.52 22.30
C VAL A 153 -14.86 -0.27 23.20
N TYR A 154 -14.09 0.76 22.92
CA TYR A 154 -13.07 1.30 23.81
C TYR A 154 -13.52 2.66 24.33
N ILE A 155 -13.56 2.82 25.66
CA ILE A 155 -13.89 4.09 26.32
C ILE A 155 -12.65 4.52 27.10
N ASP A 156 -12.22 5.77 26.92
CA ASP A 156 -11.19 6.38 27.72
C ASP A 156 -11.73 7.65 28.38
N ASP A 157 -12.05 7.53 29.66
CA ASP A 157 -12.59 8.62 30.47
C ASP A 157 -11.57 9.76 30.66
N SER A 158 -10.27 9.49 30.50
CA SER A 158 -9.22 10.51 30.67
C SER A 158 -9.17 11.50 29.51
N THR A 159 -9.52 11.05 28.30
CA THR A 159 -9.58 11.88 27.08
C THR A 159 -11.02 12.21 26.66
N GLY A 160 -12.02 11.63 27.33
CA GLY A 160 -13.44 11.74 26.99
C GLY A 160 -13.78 11.06 25.65
N THR A 161 -12.97 10.08 25.22
CA THR A 161 -13.02 9.49 23.88
C THR A 161 -13.66 8.11 23.90
N THR A 162 -14.50 7.81 22.92
CA THR A 162 -15.05 6.47 22.67
C THR A 162 -14.76 6.03 21.24
N ALA A 163 -14.12 4.87 21.08
CA ALA A 163 -13.95 4.21 19.78
C ALA A 163 -14.89 2.99 19.72
N THR A 164 -15.81 2.99 18.77
CA THR A 164 -16.79 1.91 18.54
C THR A 164 -16.49 1.24 17.21
N ILE A 165 -16.30 -0.07 17.23
CA ILE A 165 -16.11 -0.91 16.04
C ILE A 165 -17.30 -1.85 15.89
N GLU A 166 -18.07 -1.67 14.83
CA GLU A 166 -19.16 -2.56 14.40
C GLU A 166 -18.59 -3.59 13.43
N TRP A 167 -18.61 -4.89 13.74
CA TRP A 167 -18.03 -5.91 12.86
C TRP A 167 -18.98 -6.50 11.82
N ARG A 168 -20.28 -6.27 11.99
CA ARG A 168 -21.37 -6.86 11.21
C ARG A 168 -22.35 -5.78 10.75
N VAL A 169 -21.82 -4.73 10.10
CA VAL A 169 -22.61 -3.56 9.67
C VAL A 169 -23.79 -4.00 8.82
N SER A 170 -25.00 -3.58 9.20
CA SER A 170 -26.27 -4.00 8.57
C SER A 170 -26.49 -5.53 8.53
N GLY A 171 -25.97 -6.27 9.51
CA GLY A 171 -26.08 -7.73 9.58
C GLY A 171 -25.19 -8.47 8.58
N ALA A 172 -24.16 -7.82 8.04
CA ALA A 172 -23.23 -8.44 7.09
C ALA A 172 -22.57 -9.70 7.70
N PRO A 173 -22.40 -10.78 6.91
CA PRO A 173 -21.78 -12.00 7.38
C PRO A 173 -20.30 -11.77 7.73
N THR A 174 -19.75 -12.65 8.54
CA THR A 174 -18.30 -12.76 8.74
C THR A 174 -17.76 -13.91 7.89
N THR A 175 -16.45 -13.97 7.75
CA THR A 175 -15.75 -15.02 7.01
C THR A 175 -14.58 -15.53 7.85
N SER A 176 -14.06 -16.71 7.55
CA SER A 176 -12.94 -17.31 8.28
C SER A 176 -11.72 -17.40 7.37
N LEU A 177 -10.60 -16.83 7.83
CA LEU A 177 -9.30 -17.00 7.20
C LEU A 177 -8.55 -18.14 7.90
N THR A 178 -8.16 -19.15 7.13
CA THR A 178 -7.31 -20.23 7.62
C THR A 178 -5.85 -19.80 7.53
N LEU A 179 -5.14 -19.78 8.65
CA LEU A 179 -3.73 -19.47 8.75
C LEU A 179 -2.94 -20.71 9.21
N ILE A 180 -1.73 -20.87 8.67
CA ILE A 180 -0.78 -21.90 9.07
C ILE A 180 0.35 -21.19 9.81
N GLY A 181 0.48 -21.43 11.12
CA GLY A 181 1.58 -20.93 11.94
C GLY A 181 2.52 -22.05 12.38
N GLU A 182 3.59 -21.69 13.09
CA GLU A 182 4.58 -22.64 13.63
C GLU A 182 3.96 -23.68 14.58
N GLN A 183 2.83 -23.35 15.21
CA GLN A 183 2.10 -24.21 16.14
C GLN A 183 0.92 -24.96 15.48
N GLY A 184 0.81 -24.91 14.15
CA GLY A 184 -0.24 -25.57 13.37
C GLY A 184 -1.25 -24.61 12.75
N THR A 185 -2.36 -25.17 12.26
CA THR A 185 -3.41 -24.44 11.57
C THR A 185 -4.41 -23.82 12.56
N TYR A 186 -4.79 -22.56 12.34
CA TYR A 186 -5.83 -21.86 13.09
C TYR A 186 -6.74 -21.05 12.16
N SER A 187 -7.94 -20.74 12.61
CA SER A 187 -8.95 -19.95 11.88
C SER A 187 -9.10 -18.59 12.55
N VAL A 188 -9.13 -17.50 11.78
CA VAL A 188 -9.42 -16.15 12.28
C VAL A 188 -10.69 -15.63 11.63
N GLU A 189 -11.67 -15.24 12.44
CA GLU A 189 -12.88 -14.59 11.95
C GLU A 189 -12.57 -13.15 11.50
N LEU A 190 -12.99 -12.80 10.28
CA LEU A 190 -12.84 -11.50 9.64
C LEU A 190 -14.22 -10.91 9.30
N PRO A 191 -14.40 -9.58 9.39
CA PRO A 191 -15.64 -8.94 8.97
C PRO A 191 -15.72 -8.86 7.44
N THR A 192 -16.90 -9.06 6.83
CA THR A 192 -17.10 -8.67 5.42
C THR A 192 -17.50 -7.20 5.27
N ARG A 193 -18.11 -6.60 6.30
CA ARG A 193 -18.32 -5.15 6.43
C ARG A 193 -18.16 -4.72 7.88
N ALA A 194 -17.18 -3.86 8.12
CA ALA A 194 -16.95 -3.28 9.44
C ALA A 194 -16.96 -1.76 9.38
N ARG A 195 -17.28 -1.13 10.51
CA ARG A 195 -17.23 0.32 10.68
C ARG A 195 -16.54 0.68 11.99
N LEU A 196 -15.62 1.62 11.94
CA LEU A 196 -15.08 2.31 13.10
C LEU A 196 -15.68 3.71 13.18
N ASN A 197 -16.08 4.12 14.38
CA ASN A 197 -16.36 5.50 14.74
C ASN A 197 -15.52 5.86 15.97
N VAL A 198 -14.82 6.99 15.93
CA VAL A 198 -14.20 7.61 17.11
C VAL A 198 -14.94 8.89 17.43
N THR A 199 -15.43 9.01 18.65
CA THR A 199 -16.16 10.18 19.15
C THR A 199 -15.54 10.71 20.44
N ARG A 200 -15.78 11.99 20.73
CA ARG A 200 -15.43 12.68 21.97
C ARG A 200 -16.66 13.37 22.53
N GLY A 201 -16.76 13.43 23.87
CA GLY A 201 -17.87 14.06 24.56
C GLY A 201 -19.12 13.17 24.63
N THR A 202 -20.23 13.73 25.11
CA THR A 202 -21.51 13.01 25.28
C THR A 202 -22.70 13.91 24.98
N GLY A 203 -23.86 13.32 24.67
CA GLY A 203 -25.10 14.07 24.48
C GLY A 203 -25.03 15.07 23.34
N ARG A 204 -25.23 16.36 23.64
CA ARG A 204 -25.22 17.45 22.65
C ARG A 204 -23.81 17.87 22.22
N ASP A 205 -22.79 17.52 23.01
CA ASP A 205 -21.39 17.86 22.76
C ASP A 205 -20.62 16.69 22.13
N LEU A 206 -21.34 15.71 21.56
CA LEU A 206 -20.76 14.54 20.91
C LEU A 206 -20.15 14.93 19.55
N GLN A 207 -18.84 14.94 19.45
CA GLN A 207 -18.10 15.21 18.23
C GLN A 207 -17.53 13.91 17.64
N ARG A 208 -17.66 13.69 16.33
CA ARG A 208 -16.96 12.61 15.62
C ARG A 208 -15.56 13.10 15.22
N LEU A 209 -14.54 12.39 15.68
CA LEU A 209 -13.11 12.69 15.47
C LEU A 209 -12.48 11.83 14.37
N ALA A 210 -12.98 10.61 14.18
CA ALA A 210 -12.57 9.76 13.08
C ALA A 210 -13.66 8.76 12.71
N HIS A 211 -13.54 8.23 11.51
CA HIS A 211 -14.43 7.23 10.95
C HIS A 211 -13.65 6.33 9.99
N ALA A 212 -14.05 5.06 9.89
CA ALA A 212 -13.64 4.20 8.79
C ALA A 212 -14.73 3.20 8.43
N ASP A 213 -15.06 3.09 7.14
CA ASP A 213 -15.86 2.00 6.57
C ASP A 213 -14.93 0.99 5.87
N PHE A 214 -15.05 -0.28 6.23
CA PHE A 214 -14.30 -1.40 5.66
C PHE A 214 -15.25 -2.36 4.95
N THR A 215 -14.84 -2.90 3.79
CA THR A 215 -15.55 -3.97 3.09
C THR A 215 -14.56 -4.98 2.52
N LEU A 216 -14.90 -6.27 2.61
CA LEU A 216 -14.12 -7.40 2.15
C LEU A 216 -15.04 -8.33 1.35
N ALA A 217 -14.70 -8.55 0.07
CA ALA A 217 -15.25 -9.62 -0.74
C ALA A 217 -14.27 -10.82 -0.66
N PRO A 218 -14.55 -11.85 0.15
CA PRO A 218 -13.55 -12.87 0.49
C PRO A 218 -13.17 -13.76 -0.70
N GLY A 219 -14.12 -14.07 -1.58
CA GLY A 219 -13.90 -15.02 -2.68
C GLY A 219 -13.65 -16.45 -2.22
N ALA A 220 -13.49 -17.35 -3.18
CA ALA A 220 -13.18 -18.76 -2.90
C ALA A 220 -11.72 -18.98 -2.46
N CYS A 221 -10.81 -18.06 -2.79
CA CYS A 221 -9.37 -18.21 -2.61
C CYS A 221 -8.80 -17.42 -1.42
N LEU A 222 -9.65 -16.95 -0.49
CA LEU A 222 -9.27 -16.10 0.66
C LEU A 222 -8.04 -16.63 1.42
N SER A 223 -8.06 -17.92 1.77
CA SER A 223 -7.03 -18.57 2.58
C SER A 223 -5.74 -18.93 1.83
N SER A 224 -5.70 -18.78 0.50
CA SER A 224 -4.53 -19.15 -0.32
C SER A 224 -3.86 -17.95 -0.98
N THR A 225 -4.62 -17.14 -1.73
CA THR A 225 -4.11 -15.96 -2.45
C THR A 225 -4.74 -14.64 -2.01
N GLY A 226 -5.67 -14.68 -1.07
CA GLY A 226 -6.34 -13.48 -0.53
C GLY A 226 -7.65 -13.15 -1.23
N PRO A 227 -8.29 -12.04 -0.83
CA PRO A 227 -9.67 -11.74 -1.22
C PRO A 227 -9.84 -11.44 -2.72
N ASP A 228 -11.09 -11.49 -3.18
CA ASP A 228 -11.48 -11.02 -4.51
C ASP A 228 -11.48 -9.49 -4.57
N ALA A 229 -11.91 -8.82 -3.50
CA ALA A 229 -11.81 -7.38 -3.34
C ALA A 229 -11.77 -6.94 -1.86
N LEU A 230 -11.20 -5.76 -1.62
CA LEU A 230 -11.15 -5.11 -0.31
C LEU A 230 -11.23 -3.60 -0.47
N THR A 231 -11.93 -2.90 0.42
CA THR A 231 -11.96 -1.44 0.48
C THR A 231 -11.89 -0.94 1.92
N LEU A 232 -11.17 0.15 2.17
CA LEU A 232 -11.17 0.87 3.46
C LEU A 232 -11.23 2.37 3.18
N ASN A 233 -12.32 3.05 3.53
CA ASN A 233 -12.42 4.49 3.42
C ASN A 233 -12.44 5.08 4.83
N ALA A 234 -11.44 5.89 5.17
CA ALA A 234 -11.19 6.39 6.51
C ALA A 234 -10.83 7.88 6.52
N TRP A 235 -11.17 8.56 7.61
CA TRP A 235 -10.79 9.95 7.85
C TRP A 235 -10.62 10.25 9.34
N ALA A 236 -9.86 11.29 9.65
CA ALA A 236 -9.68 11.82 11.00
C ALA A 236 -9.60 13.37 11.01
N GLY A 237 -9.94 13.97 12.15
CA GLY A 237 -10.09 15.40 12.34
C GLY A 237 -11.58 15.81 12.39
N ARG A 238 -11.89 17.02 11.92
CA ARG A 238 -13.27 17.55 11.92
C ARG A 238 -14.12 16.93 10.81
N GLU A 239 -15.29 16.41 11.13
CA GLU A 239 -16.15 15.67 10.17
C GLU A 239 -16.49 16.45 8.88
N SER A 240 -16.75 17.75 8.97
CA SER A 240 -17.03 18.61 7.81
C SER A 240 -15.81 18.91 6.94
N GLU A 241 -14.61 18.86 7.52
CA GLU A 241 -13.34 19.15 6.85
C GLU A 241 -12.22 18.27 7.45
N PRO A 242 -12.19 16.97 7.14
CA PRO A 242 -11.23 16.06 7.76
C PRO A 242 -9.80 16.40 7.37
N ALA A 243 -8.93 16.53 8.36
CA ALA A 243 -7.52 16.82 8.18
C ALA A 243 -6.81 15.62 7.53
N ALA A 244 -7.06 14.40 8.02
CA ALA A 244 -6.52 13.18 7.45
C ALA A 244 -7.61 12.43 6.67
N ARG A 245 -7.26 11.89 5.50
CA ARG A 245 -8.09 10.95 4.72
C ARG A 245 -7.23 9.83 4.17
N LEU A 246 -7.81 8.64 4.10
CA LEU A 246 -7.19 7.42 3.61
C LEU A 246 -8.26 6.58 2.91
N ASN A 247 -8.12 6.31 1.62
CA ASN A 247 -9.08 5.50 0.87
C ASN A 247 -8.33 4.35 0.19
N VAL A 248 -8.53 3.11 0.59
CA VAL A 248 -7.90 1.88 0.09
C VAL A 248 -8.89 1.12 -0.78
N GLN A 249 -8.43 0.55 -1.90
CA GLN A 249 -9.17 -0.44 -2.70
C GLN A 249 -8.19 -1.51 -3.17
N TYR A 250 -8.70 -2.71 -3.41
CA TYR A 250 -7.95 -3.82 -3.97
C TYR A 250 -8.95 -4.72 -4.67
N ALA A 251 -8.58 -5.28 -5.81
CA ALA A 251 -9.33 -6.37 -6.44
C ALA A 251 -8.42 -7.32 -7.21
N TRP A 252 -8.70 -8.62 -7.13
CA TRP A 252 -8.09 -9.66 -7.97
C TRP A 252 -9.20 -10.43 -8.70
N ALA A 253 -9.30 -10.20 -10.01
CA ALA A 253 -10.18 -10.91 -10.92
C ALA A 253 -9.37 -11.85 -11.85
N ASN A 254 -10.05 -12.75 -12.57
CA ASN A 254 -9.38 -13.62 -13.53
C ASN A 254 -8.59 -12.85 -14.61
N SER A 255 -9.01 -11.61 -14.91
CA SER A 255 -8.42 -10.69 -15.89
C SER A 255 -7.30 -9.79 -15.35
N GLY A 256 -6.94 -9.88 -14.06
CA GLY A 256 -5.89 -9.05 -13.48
C GLY A 256 -6.07 -8.64 -12.02
N VAL A 257 -5.10 -7.87 -11.53
CA VAL A 257 -5.05 -7.33 -10.17
C VAL A 257 -5.03 -5.79 -10.22
N THR A 258 -5.85 -5.11 -9.42
CA THR A 258 -5.86 -3.64 -9.29
C THR A 258 -5.73 -3.23 -7.82
N PHE A 259 -5.07 -2.08 -7.53
CA PHE A 259 -4.69 -1.79 -6.14
C PHE A 259 -4.52 -0.30 -5.71
N ALA A 260 -4.76 0.00 -4.39
CA ALA A 260 -5.17 1.31 -3.82
C ALA A 260 -5.03 1.66 -2.26
N VAL A 261 -4.57 2.91 -1.87
CA VAL A 261 -4.60 3.90 -0.69
C VAL A 261 -4.51 5.44 -1.14
N ASP A 262 -5.56 6.21 -1.51
CA ASP A 262 -5.46 7.69 -1.76
C ASP A 262 -5.44 8.38 -0.40
N ALA A 263 -4.29 8.99 -0.06
CA ALA A 263 -4.00 9.54 1.24
C ALA A 263 -3.78 11.05 1.16
N SER A 264 -4.37 11.79 2.09
CA SER A 264 -4.12 13.22 2.25
C SER A 264 -4.05 13.60 3.72
N LEU A 265 -3.14 14.52 4.04
CA LEU A 265 -3.03 15.14 5.35
C LEU A 265 -2.98 16.66 5.19
N ARG A 266 -3.95 17.35 5.77
CA ARG A 266 -4.06 18.80 5.79
C ARG A 266 -3.80 19.30 7.20
N GLY A 267 -2.61 19.86 7.41
CA GLY A 267 -2.22 20.45 8.67
C GLY A 267 -2.59 21.92 8.80
N THR A 268 -2.10 22.52 9.88
CA THR A 268 -2.22 23.96 10.17
C THR A 268 -1.21 24.80 9.38
N GLN A 269 -0.06 24.22 9.03
CA GLN A 269 1.04 24.88 8.32
C GLN A 269 1.43 24.15 7.03
N HIS A 270 1.34 22.82 7.04
CA HIS A 270 1.85 21.95 5.99
C HIS A 270 0.81 20.91 5.57
N ASN A 271 0.68 20.74 4.25
CA ASN A 271 -0.23 19.78 3.63
C ASN A 271 0.57 18.75 2.85
N ALA A 272 0.06 17.53 2.77
CA ALA A 272 0.57 16.49 1.89
C ALA A 272 -0.57 15.70 1.23
N ARG A 273 -0.26 15.12 0.08
CA ARG A 273 -1.08 14.11 -0.59
C ARG A 273 -0.16 13.04 -1.18
N ALA A 274 -0.60 11.79 -1.13
CA ALA A 274 0.02 10.68 -1.84
C ALA A 274 -1.07 9.82 -2.48
N LYS A 275 -0.85 9.46 -3.75
CA LYS A 275 -1.76 8.63 -4.55
C LYS A 275 -0.92 7.81 -5.53
N LEU A 276 -0.80 6.49 -5.35
CA LEU A 276 -0.23 5.59 -6.38
C LEU A 276 -1.31 5.27 -7.46
N ASN A 277 -1.24 4.12 -8.13
CA ASN A 277 -2.22 3.40 -8.96
C ASN A 277 -1.48 2.22 -9.53
N VAL A 278 -2.00 1.00 -9.38
CA VAL A 278 -1.40 -0.20 -9.95
C VAL A 278 -2.49 -1.02 -10.61
N ALA A 279 -2.29 -1.35 -11.88
CA ALA A 279 -3.10 -2.32 -12.63
C ALA A 279 -2.15 -3.33 -13.29
N LEU A 280 -2.35 -4.60 -12.96
CA LEU A 280 -1.69 -5.76 -13.58
C LEU A 280 -2.74 -6.50 -14.40
N ASN A 281 -2.80 -6.21 -15.70
CA ASN A 281 -3.72 -6.89 -16.61
C ASN A 281 -3.09 -8.20 -17.07
N GLY A 282 -3.88 -9.28 -17.15
CA GLY A 282 -3.37 -10.60 -17.51
C GLY A 282 -4.41 -11.70 -17.32
N THR A 283 -3.95 -12.94 -17.31
CA THR A 283 -4.80 -14.11 -17.02
C THR A 283 -4.32 -14.79 -15.75
N THR A 284 -5.22 -15.00 -14.79
CA THR A 284 -4.97 -15.83 -13.61
C THR A 284 -5.56 -17.22 -13.79
N THR A 285 -4.79 -18.26 -13.48
CA THR A 285 -5.22 -19.66 -13.49
C THR A 285 -4.86 -20.31 -12.15
N ASN A 286 -5.68 -21.28 -11.70
CA ASN A 286 -5.51 -22.00 -10.42
C ASN A 286 -5.38 -21.08 -9.19
N ARG A 287 -6.11 -19.95 -9.16
CA ARG A 287 -5.95 -18.91 -8.12
C ARG A 287 -6.07 -19.43 -6.68
N CYS A 288 -6.80 -20.52 -6.45
CA CYS A 288 -7.01 -21.07 -5.12
C CYS A 288 -5.91 -22.03 -4.62
N ASP A 289 -5.00 -22.49 -5.48
CA ASP A 289 -3.88 -23.39 -5.12
C ASP A 289 -2.54 -22.66 -5.30
N PRO A 290 -1.82 -22.30 -4.21
CA PRO A 290 -0.54 -21.60 -4.30
C PRO A 290 0.55 -22.37 -5.06
N ASN A 291 0.47 -23.70 -5.17
CA ASN A 291 1.49 -24.51 -5.83
C ASN A 291 1.33 -24.50 -7.36
N THR A 292 0.09 -24.47 -7.86
CA THR A 292 -0.22 -24.45 -9.30
C THR A 292 -0.72 -23.09 -9.80
N LEU A 293 -0.79 -22.09 -8.91
CA LEU A 293 -1.10 -20.69 -9.22
C LEU A 293 -0.23 -20.20 -10.36
N THR A 294 -0.88 -19.67 -11.39
CA THR A 294 -0.22 -19.06 -12.53
C THR A 294 -0.85 -17.70 -12.82
N PHE A 295 -0.03 -16.66 -12.99
CA PHE A 295 -0.46 -15.38 -13.54
C PHE A 295 0.39 -15.00 -14.76
N THR A 296 -0.27 -14.77 -15.89
CA THR A 296 0.36 -14.38 -17.16
C THR A 296 0.00 -12.92 -17.44
N PRO A 297 0.86 -11.94 -17.11
CA PRO A 297 0.60 -10.53 -17.38
C PRO A 297 0.67 -10.22 -18.87
N SER A 298 -0.23 -9.35 -19.33
CA SER A 298 -0.27 -8.79 -20.70
C SER A 298 0.02 -7.28 -20.72
N ALA A 299 -0.25 -6.58 -19.63
CA ALA A 299 0.13 -5.19 -19.42
C ALA A 299 0.26 -4.83 -17.94
N VAL A 300 1.08 -3.83 -17.64
CA VAL A 300 1.22 -3.19 -16.33
C VAL A 300 0.99 -1.70 -16.50
N SER A 301 0.26 -1.06 -15.59
CA SER A 301 0.25 0.39 -15.46
C SER A 301 0.44 0.76 -14.00
N VAL A 302 1.43 1.60 -13.74
CA VAL A 302 1.69 2.22 -12.44
C VAL A 302 1.63 3.73 -12.64
N ASN A 303 0.88 4.45 -11.82
CA ASN A 303 0.90 5.91 -11.82
C ASN A 303 1.03 6.39 -10.37
N ALA A 304 1.85 7.37 -10.05
CA ALA A 304 1.91 7.95 -8.70
C ALA A 304 1.92 9.47 -8.78
N ASP A 305 1.29 10.11 -7.80
CA ASP A 305 1.31 11.54 -7.53
C ASP A 305 1.59 11.71 -6.04
N VAL A 306 2.61 12.51 -5.72
CA VAL A 306 2.96 12.90 -4.36
C VAL A 306 3.08 14.41 -4.35
N THR A 307 2.38 15.06 -3.42
CA THR A 307 2.48 16.49 -3.15
C THR A 307 2.89 16.67 -1.70
N LEU A 308 3.97 17.42 -1.49
CA LEU A 308 4.55 17.84 -0.22
C LEU A 308 4.67 19.38 -0.21
N PRO A 309 4.94 20.02 0.94
CA PRO A 309 5.01 21.48 1.04
C PRO A 309 5.92 22.18 0.03
N LYS A 310 7.09 21.59 -0.30
CA LYS A 310 8.03 22.13 -1.29
C LYS A 310 8.04 21.40 -2.62
N HIS A 311 7.53 20.16 -2.69
CA HIS A 311 7.73 19.28 -3.84
C HIS A 311 6.44 18.64 -4.36
N ASN A 312 6.27 18.60 -5.68
CA ASN A 312 5.29 17.74 -6.35
C ASN A 312 6.02 16.76 -7.27
N ALA A 313 5.75 15.47 -7.12
CA ALA A 313 6.34 14.42 -7.94
C ALA A 313 5.23 13.58 -8.58
N GLN A 314 5.37 13.32 -9.89
CA GLN A 314 4.49 12.44 -10.65
C GLN A 314 5.32 11.36 -11.33
N VAL A 315 4.87 10.12 -11.24
CA VAL A 315 5.52 8.95 -11.85
C VAL A 315 4.49 8.23 -12.70
N SER A 316 4.82 7.81 -13.91
CA SER A 316 4.01 6.85 -14.66
C SER A 316 4.88 5.78 -15.30
N LEU A 317 4.55 4.51 -15.12
CA LEU A 317 5.16 3.37 -15.78
C LEU A 317 4.05 2.55 -16.45
N ASP A 318 3.99 2.60 -17.78
CA ASP A 318 3.15 1.72 -18.57
C ASP A 318 4.02 0.67 -19.26
N VAL A 319 3.61 -0.59 -19.17
CA VAL A 319 4.22 -1.72 -19.87
C VAL A 319 3.15 -2.42 -20.66
N ARG A 320 3.36 -2.63 -21.97
CA ARG A 320 2.35 -3.20 -22.88
C ARG A 320 2.91 -4.33 -23.73
N GLY A 321 1.98 -5.17 -24.22
CA GLY A 321 2.30 -6.26 -25.13
C GLY A 321 3.19 -7.33 -24.48
N LEU A 322 3.04 -7.51 -23.16
CA LEU A 322 3.84 -8.47 -22.41
C LEU A 322 3.59 -9.89 -22.92
N LYS A 323 4.66 -10.62 -23.23
CA LYS A 323 4.63 -12.04 -23.55
C LYS A 323 5.78 -12.77 -22.86
N ASN A 324 5.66 -14.09 -22.81
CA ASN A 324 6.66 -15.01 -22.25
C ASN A 324 7.00 -14.76 -20.76
N ILE A 325 6.17 -13.97 -20.05
CA ILE A 325 6.17 -13.88 -18.59
C ILE A 325 5.10 -14.82 -18.05
N VAL A 326 5.50 -15.72 -17.16
CA VAL A 326 4.60 -16.56 -16.38
C VAL A 326 5.04 -16.46 -14.93
N LEU A 327 4.19 -15.90 -14.06
CA LEU A 327 4.43 -15.84 -12.63
C LEU A 327 3.82 -17.11 -12.00
N SER A 328 4.67 -18.10 -11.75
CA SER A 328 4.37 -19.37 -11.06
C SER A 328 5.59 -19.80 -10.23
N GLY A 329 5.42 -20.73 -9.28
CA GLY A 329 6.54 -21.24 -8.47
C GLY A 329 7.64 -21.89 -9.31
N ASP A 330 7.23 -22.73 -10.27
CA ASP A 330 8.15 -23.44 -11.17
C ASP A 330 8.86 -22.48 -12.14
N THR A 331 8.15 -21.49 -12.69
CA THR A 331 8.79 -20.54 -13.62
C THR A 331 9.79 -19.66 -12.87
N LEU A 332 9.44 -19.11 -11.71
CA LEU A 332 10.31 -18.17 -10.96
C LEU A 332 11.58 -18.82 -10.39
N THR A 333 11.67 -20.16 -10.38
CA THR A 333 12.86 -20.92 -9.96
C THR A 333 13.70 -21.45 -11.14
N ALA A 334 13.29 -21.21 -12.38
CA ALA A 334 14.07 -21.54 -13.56
C ALA A 334 15.38 -20.73 -13.65
N GLN A 335 16.38 -21.26 -14.37
CA GLN A 335 17.73 -20.66 -14.44
C GLN A 335 17.75 -19.24 -15.03
N ASN A 336 16.85 -18.93 -15.96
CA ASN A 336 16.56 -17.55 -16.38
C ASN A 336 15.06 -17.45 -16.76
N PRO A 337 14.17 -17.03 -15.83
CA PRO A 337 12.73 -16.93 -16.07
C PRO A 337 12.35 -15.79 -17.02
N PHE A 338 13.33 -14.94 -17.38
CA PHE A 338 13.09 -13.67 -18.04
C PHE A 338 13.78 -13.56 -19.41
N ALA A 339 14.64 -14.51 -19.81
CA ALA A 339 15.44 -14.54 -21.06
C ALA A 339 14.69 -14.31 -22.40
N ARG A 340 13.36 -14.21 -22.39
CA ARG A 340 12.52 -14.07 -23.59
C ARG A 340 11.35 -13.12 -23.39
N ILE A 341 11.37 -12.26 -22.36
CA ILE A 341 10.30 -11.27 -22.18
C ILE A 341 10.19 -10.42 -23.44
N GLU A 342 8.97 -10.37 -23.99
CA GLU A 342 8.62 -9.37 -24.99
C GLU A 342 7.71 -8.34 -24.34
N GLY A 343 7.77 -7.11 -24.84
CA GLY A 343 6.90 -6.02 -24.41
C GLY A 343 7.55 -4.68 -24.68
N GLN A 344 6.86 -3.61 -24.31
CA GLN A 344 7.35 -2.25 -24.48
C GLN A 344 7.11 -1.44 -23.21
N VAL A 345 8.13 -0.69 -22.77
CA VAL A 345 8.10 0.15 -21.57
C VAL A 345 7.98 1.61 -21.95
N ARG A 346 7.18 2.34 -21.15
CA ARG A 346 7.10 3.80 -21.10
C ARG A 346 7.11 4.24 -19.64
N GLY A 347 8.24 4.77 -19.20
CA GLY A 347 8.44 5.33 -17.86
C GLY A 347 8.58 6.85 -17.90
N LEU A 348 7.99 7.54 -16.91
CA LEU A 348 8.08 8.98 -16.71
C LEU A 348 8.28 9.28 -15.23
N VAL A 349 9.13 10.28 -14.95
CA VAL A 349 9.22 10.95 -13.65
C VAL A 349 9.22 12.45 -13.92
N ASP A 350 8.17 13.13 -13.47
CA ASP A 350 8.05 14.58 -13.41
C ASP A 350 8.25 15.02 -11.94
N LEU A 351 9.00 16.10 -11.73
CA LEU A 351 9.29 16.68 -10.42
C LEU A 351 9.20 18.20 -10.54
N ASP A 352 8.42 18.82 -9.65
CA ASP A 352 8.18 20.26 -9.56
C ASP A 352 7.73 20.89 -10.89
N GLY A 353 6.90 20.13 -11.64
CA GLY A 353 6.36 20.50 -12.95
C GLY A 353 7.30 20.26 -14.14
N ALA A 354 8.49 19.70 -13.93
CA ALA A 354 9.48 19.43 -14.98
C ALA A 354 9.84 17.93 -15.10
N ARG A 355 10.05 17.47 -16.34
CA ARG A 355 10.47 16.11 -16.66
C ARG A 355 11.86 15.81 -16.14
N ALA A 356 11.97 15.13 -15.00
CA ALA A 356 13.24 14.73 -14.39
C ALA A 356 13.87 13.51 -15.10
N ALA A 357 13.06 12.50 -15.44
CA ALA A 357 13.51 11.31 -16.16
C ALA A 357 12.44 10.72 -17.08
N SER A 358 12.87 10.03 -18.13
CA SER A 358 12.00 9.26 -19.04
C SER A 358 12.67 7.95 -19.43
N ALA A 359 11.90 6.86 -19.51
CA ALA A 359 12.35 5.56 -20.00
C ALA A 359 11.46 5.09 -21.15
N TRP A 360 12.06 4.50 -22.19
CA TRP A 360 11.34 4.03 -23.38
C TRP A 360 12.10 2.96 -24.13
N GLY A 361 11.42 1.89 -24.54
CA GLY A 361 12.00 0.91 -25.46
C GLY A 361 11.35 -0.46 -25.36
N SER A 362 11.98 -1.42 -26.05
CA SER A 362 11.60 -2.82 -25.99
C SER A 362 12.09 -3.45 -24.68
N LEU A 363 11.29 -4.34 -24.10
CA LEU A 363 11.73 -5.25 -23.04
C LEU A 363 12.45 -6.48 -23.59
N GLN A 364 12.47 -6.67 -24.92
CA GLN A 364 13.24 -7.74 -25.52
C GLN A 364 14.71 -7.61 -25.15
N ASP A 365 15.30 -8.78 -24.91
CA ASP A 365 16.73 -9.05 -24.82
C ASP A 365 17.48 -8.36 -25.98
N GLY A 366 18.70 -7.90 -25.73
CA GLY A 366 19.53 -7.34 -26.79
C GLY A 366 20.09 -8.42 -27.74
N PRO A 367 20.92 -8.02 -28.72
CA PRO A 367 21.73 -8.95 -29.51
C PRO A 367 23.02 -9.39 -28.79
N ASP A 368 23.17 -9.04 -27.51
CA ASP A 368 24.24 -9.40 -26.59
C ASP A 368 24.01 -10.79 -25.97
N ALA A 369 24.87 -11.16 -25.01
CA ALA A 369 24.99 -12.53 -24.52
C ALA A 369 24.62 -12.69 -23.03
N ASP A 370 24.14 -11.63 -22.38
CA ASP A 370 23.84 -11.64 -20.94
C ASP A 370 22.36 -11.98 -20.60
N LEU A 371 21.48 -12.03 -21.60
CA LEU A 371 20.10 -12.55 -21.52
C LEU A 371 19.20 -11.73 -20.57
N THR A 372 19.36 -10.40 -20.58
CA THR A 372 18.75 -9.48 -19.62
C THR A 372 17.62 -8.66 -20.27
N PRO A 373 16.36 -8.78 -19.85
CA PRO A 373 15.28 -7.98 -20.45
C PRO A 373 15.44 -6.49 -20.25
N GLY A 374 15.28 -5.76 -21.35
CA GLY A 374 15.22 -4.31 -21.34
C GLY A 374 16.55 -3.60 -21.62
N ASP A 375 17.55 -4.29 -22.17
CA ASP A 375 18.78 -3.66 -22.67
C ASP A 375 18.49 -2.60 -23.74
N GLN A 376 17.41 -2.81 -24.51
CA GLN A 376 16.88 -1.88 -25.49
C GLN A 376 16.03 -0.74 -24.88
N VAL A 377 15.81 -0.70 -23.56
CA VAL A 377 15.12 0.41 -22.89
C VAL A 377 16.09 1.57 -22.72
N THR A 378 15.88 2.62 -23.51
CA THR A 378 16.59 3.89 -23.39
C THR A 378 16.06 4.67 -22.18
N VAL A 379 16.96 5.10 -21.30
CA VAL A 379 16.67 5.98 -20.17
C VAL A 379 17.34 7.34 -20.40
N ARG A 380 16.60 8.43 -20.16
CA ARG A 380 17.08 9.81 -20.25
C ARG A 380 16.85 10.55 -18.95
N TYR A 381 17.85 11.30 -18.49
CA TYR A 381 17.84 12.12 -17.27
C TYR A 381 18.81 13.30 -17.42
N VAL A 382 18.77 14.28 -16.53
CA VAL A 382 19.74 15.39 -16.53
C VAL A 382 20.85 15.15 -15.51
N ARG A 383 22.09 15.40 -15.92
CA ARG A 383 23.27 15.34 -15.06
C ARG A 383 24.32 16.32 -15.57
N ASP A 384 24.99 17.00 -14.66
CA ASP A 384 26.04 17.98 -15.00
C ASP A 384 25.54 19.06 -15.98
N GLY A 385 24.24 19.43 -15.88
CA GLY A 385 23.59 20.39 -16.78
C GLY A 385 23.31 19.90 -18.21
N ALA A 386 23.49 18.61 -18.52
CA ALA A 386 23.24 18.02 -19.83
C ALA A 386 22.24 16.86 -19.77
N VAL A 387 21.55 16.57 -20.87
CA VAL A 387 20.71 15.38 -21.00
C VAL A 387 21.60 14.17 -21.25
N VAL A 388 21.67 13.26 -20.29
CA VAL A 388 22.31 11.95 -20.44
C VAL A 388 21.29 10.98 -21.03
N THR A 389 21.73 10.20 -22.02
CA THR A 389 20.99 9.07 -22.59
C THR A 389 21.80 7.80 -22.36
N THR A 390 21.17 6.77 -21.79
CA THR A 390 21.80 5.49 -21.43
C THR A 390 20.81 4.34 -21.63
N THR A 391 21.26 3.09 -21.54
CA THR A 391 20.35 1.93 -21.43
C THR A 391 19.90 1.73 -19.97
N LEU A 392 18.78 1.02 -19.76
CA LEU A 392 18.37 0.56 -18.43
C LEU A 392 19.42 -0.39 -17.83
N GLN A 393 20.02 -1.24 -18.67
CA GLN A 393 21.08 -2.17 -18.26
C GLN A 393 22.30 -1.45 -17.69
N ASP A 394 22.82 -0.44 -18.38
CA ASP A 394 23.99 0.33 -17.94
C ASP A 394 23.70 1.23 -16.73
N LEU A 395 22.43 1.55 -16.47
CA LEU A 395 22.01 2.27 -15.26
C LEU A 395 22.00 1.38 -14.00
N LEU A 396 21.98 0.05 -14.18
CA LEU A 396 21.94 -0.94 -13.09
C LEU A 396 23.33 -1.51 -12.72
N LYS A 397 24.38 -1.14 -13.47
CA LYS A 397 25.78 -1.52 -13.25
C LYS A 397 26.52 -0.53 -12.33
#